data_AF-A0A957EC30-F1
#
_entry.id   AF-A0A957EC30-F1
#
_cell.length_a   1.000
_cell.length_b   1.000
_cell.length_c   1.000
_cell.angle_alpha   90.00
_cell.angle_beta   90.00
_cell.angle_gamma   90.00
#
_symmetry.space_group_name_H-M   'P 1'
#
loop_
_entity.id
_entity.type
_entity.pdbx_description
1 polymer ?
#
loop_
_entity_poly.entity_id
_entity_poly.type
_entity_poly.pdbx_seq_one_letter_code
_entity_poly.pdbx_strand_id
1 'polypeptide(L)'
;HPLWINIHVNHPKEITPELAAAADRLTRAGVPLGNQSVLLAGINDSVTIQRKLVHELVKIRVRPYYLYQCDLVEGSGHLRTTVSKGIEIIEGLRGHTSGYAVPTYVVDAPGGGGKIPVQPNYIVSQAPGKVVLRNFEGFITTYQEPLDYDPEAIKSQEALIAPRPEPGQEGILGLLQGERMSIEPEGFAQTRARGGSEHRLRSGEIAQKWTPLGVGSIDANNIPVAPQLKDGGEKAEDEEASEK
;
A
#
# COMPACT_ATOMS: atom_id res chain seq x y z
N HIS A 1 -17.43 -4.03 -28.46
CA HIS A 1 -17.38 -4.06 -26.99
C HIS A 1 -15.95 -4.29 -26.55
N PRO A 2 -15.38 -3.50 -25.61
CA PRO A 2 -14.04 -3.78 -25.07
C PRO A 2 -14.09 -5.03 -24.18
N LEU A 3 -13.28 -6.04 -24.50
CA LEU A 3 -13.16 -7.29 -23.75
C LEU A 3 -11.77 -7.37 -23.12
N TRP A 4 -11.71 -7.73 -21.84
CA TRP A 4 -10.48 -8.02 -21.11
C TRP A 4 -10.53 -9.45 -20.63
N ILE A 5 -9.39 -10.16 -20.65
CA ILE A 5 -9.30 -11.55 -20.18
C ILE A 5 -8.14 -11.67 -19.19
N ASN A 6 -8.38 -12.35 -18.07
CA ASN A 6 -7.33 -12.77 -17.15
C ASN A 6 -7.12 -14.29 -17.29
N ILE A 7 -5.88 -14.71 -17.45
CA ILE A 7 -5.48 -16.12 -17.47
C ILE A 7 -4.84 -16.53 -16.14
N HIS A 8 -4.86 -17.83 -15.84
CA HIS A 8 -4.21 -18.38 -14.65
C HIS A 8 -2.97 -19.16 -15.05
N VAL A 9 -1.81 -18.65 -14.66
CA VAL A 9 -0.50 -19.26 -14.88
C VAL A 9 0.28 -19.12 -13.57
N ASN A 10 0.76 -20.21 -13.00
CA ASN A 10 1.48 -20.21 -11.72
C ASN A 10 2.97 -20.44 -11.87
N HIS A 11 3.41 -21.09 -12.95
CA HIS A 11 4.81 -21.47 -13.12
C HIS A 11 5.29 -21.22 -14.56
N PRO A 12 6.54 -20.77 -14.79
CA PRO A 12 7.05 -20.51 -16.15
C PRO A 12 6.95 -21.69 -17.12
N LYS A 13 6.94 -22.92 -16.60
CA LYS A 13 6.79 -24.16 -17.41
C LYS A 13 5.41 -24.29 -18.08
N GLU A 14 4.40 -23.60 -17.57
CA GLU A 14 3.05 -23.56 -18.15
C GLU A 14 3.00 -22.66 -19.39
N ILE A 15 4.02 -21.82 -19.62
CA ILE A 15 4.14 -20.97 -20.80
C ILE A 15 4.74 -21.78 -21.94
N THR A 16 3.90 -22.63 -22.53
CA THR A 16 4.24 -23.47 -23.68
C THR A 16 4.06 -22.71 -25.00
N PRO A 17 4.58 -23.22 -26.13
CA PRO A 17 4.34 -22.64 -27.45
C PRO A 17 2.85 -22.48 -27.79
N GLU A 18 2.00 -23.41 -27.35
CA GLU A 18 0.55 -23.37 -27.54
C GLU A 18 -0.09 -22.21 -26.77
N LEU A 19 0.31 -22.02 -25.50
CA LEU A 19 -0.19 -20.89 -24.70
C LEU A 19 0.26 -19.56 -25.31
N ALA A 20 1.53 -19.47 -25.73
CA ALA A 20 2.07 -18.27 -26.37
C ALA A 20 1.33 -17.93 -27.67
N ALA A 21 1.04 -18.94 -28.51
CA ALA A 21 0.27 -18.76 -29.74
C ALA A 21 -1.18 -18.32 -29.48
N ALA A 22 -1.83 -18.87 -28.45
CA ALA A 22 -3.16 -18.46 -28.04
C ALA A 22 -3.18 -17.00 -27.54
N ALA A 23 -2.22 -16.62 -26.70
CA ALA A 23 -2.06 -15.25 -26.22
C ALA A 23 -1.77 -14.26 -27.36
N ASP A 24 -0.93 -14.64 -28.34
CA ASP A 24 -0.64 -13.80 -29.53
C ASP A 24 -1.91 -13.53 -30.33
N ARG A 25 -2.74 -14.55 -30.59
CA ARG A 25 -4.02 -14.39 -31.30
C ARG A 25 -4.99 -13.45 -30.57
N LEU A 26 -5.15 -13.63 -29.26
CA LEU A 26 -6.04 -12.79 -28.44
C LEU A 26 -5.57 -11.33 -28.41
N THR A 27 -4.28 -11.12 -28.17
CA THR A 27 -3.70 -9.76 -28.09
C THR A 27 -3.71 -9.05 -29.45
N ARG A 28 -3.51 -9.77 -30.56
CA ARG A 28 -3.66 -9.21 -31.92
C ARG A 28 -5.09 -8.86 -32.29
N ALA A 29 -6.07 -9.56 -31.71
CA ALA A 29 -7.48 -9.19 -31.81
C ALA A 29 -7.85 -7.96 -30.96
N GLY A 30 -6.88 -7.36 -30.26
CA GLY A 30 -7.07 -6.19 -29.42
C GLY A 30 -7.58 -6.49 -28.01
N VAL A 31 -7.55 -7.76 -27.58
CA VAL A 31 -7.97 -8.16 -26.22
C VAL A 31 -6.79 -7.99 -25.26
N PRO A 32 -6.85 -7.09 -24.26
CA PRO A 32 -5.83 -6.99 -23.23
C PRO A 32 -5.85 -8.24 -22.34
N LEU A 33 -4.68 -8.80 -22.08
CA LEU A 33 -4.51 -9.98 -21.25
C LEU A 33 -3.82 -9.63 -19.93
N GLY A 34 -4.43 -10.06 -18.83
CA GLY A 34 -3.83 -10.09 -17.51
C GLY A 34 -3.54 -11.52 -17.04
N ASN A 35 -2.70 -11.68 -16.02
CA ASN A 35 -2.46 -12.94 -15.36
C ASN A 35 -2.72 -12.85 -13.86
N GLN A 36 -3.44 -13.84 -13.35
CA GLN A 36 -3.71 -14.03 -11.93
C GLN A 36 -3.03 -15.32 -11.49
N SER A 37 -1.95 -15.22 -10.73
CA SER A 37 -1.26 -16.36 -10.11
C SER A 37 -1.72 -16.52 -8.68
N VAL A 38 -1.65 -17.73 -8.14
CA VAL A 38 -1.74 -18.01 -6.70
C VAL A 38 -0.35 -18.38 -6.21
N LEU A 39 0.04 -17.84 -5.06
CA LEU A 39 1.29 -18.17 -4.39
C LEU A 39 1.13 -19.52 -3.68
N LEU A 40 1.83 -20.54 -4.17
CA LEU A 40 1.69 -21.92 -3.78
C LEU A 40 3.04 -22.48 -3.31
N ALA A 41 3.04 -23.08 -2.11
CA ALA A 41 4.20 -23.67 -1.47
C ALA A 41 4.79 -24.82 -2.31
N GLY A 42 6.10 -24.79 -2.53
CA GLY A 42 6.82 -25.79 -3.32
C GLY A 42 6.58 -25.71 -4.83
N ILE A 43 5.82 -24.73 -5.32
CA ILE A 43 5.51 -24.54 -6.74
C ILE A 43 6.12 -23.24 -7.25
N ASN A 44 5.71 -22.11 -6.69
CA ASN A 44 6.12 -20.78 -7.17
C ASN A 44 6.44 -19.79 -6.04
N ASP A 45 6.70 -20.29 -4.84
CA ASP A 45 7.05 -19.55 -3.63
C ASP A 45 8.53 -19.11 -3.59
N SER A 46 9.05 -18.65 -4.73
CA SER A 46 10.43 -18.22 -4.92
C SER A 46 10.51 -16.95 -5.75
N VAL A 47 11.32 -15.98 -5.30
CA VAL A 47 11.63 -14.75 -6.05
C VAL A 47 12.14 -15.08 -7.45
N THR A 48 13.03 -16.06 -7.59
CA THR A 48 13.64 -16.45 -8.87
C THR A 48 12.60 -17.00 -9.84
N ILE A 49 11.71 -17.87 -9.36
CA ILE A 49 10.63 -18.46 -10.18
C ILE A 49 9.66 -17.36 -10.61
N GLN A 50 9.24 -16.51 -9.67
CA GLN A 50 8.30 -15.42 -9.95
C GLN A 50 8.88 -14.41 -10.92
N ARG A 51 10.15 -14.02 -10.78
CA ARG A 51 10.84 -13.12 -11.71
C ARG A 51 10.85 -13.69 -13.13
N LYS A 52 11.19 -14.98 -13.27
CA LYS A 52 11.13 -15.67 -14.56
C LYS A 52 9.70 -15.69 -15.11
N LEU A 53 8.71 -16.00 -14.27
CA LEU A 53 7.30 -16.08 -14.67
C LEU A 53 6.82 -14.75 -15.23
N VAL A 54 7.01 -13.65 -14.49
CA VAL A 54 6.53 -12.33 -14.91
C VAL A 54 7.22 -11.85 -16.19
N HIS A 55 8.49 -12.19 -16.40
CA HIS A 55 9.20 -11.90 -17.65
C HIS A 55 8.65 -12.69 -18.83
N GLU A 56 8.41 -14.00 -18.66
CA GLU A 56 7.83 -14.83 -19.73
C GLU A 56 6.40 -14.41 -20.07
N LEU A 57 5.58 -14.05 -19.08
CA LEU A 57 4.23 -13.50 -19.31
C LEU A 57 4.29 -12.22 -20.15
N VAL A 58 5.16 -11.29 -19.77
CA VAL A 58 5.34 -10.03 -20.51
C VAL A 58 5.77 -10.27 -21.95
N LYS A 59 6.68 -11.22 -22.21
CA LYS A 59 7.12 -11.57 -23.58
C LYS A 59 5.96 -11.98 -24.48
N ILE A 60 4.94 -12.64 -23.93
CA ILE A 60 3.72 -13.04 -24.65
C ILE A 60 2.58 -12.01 -24.55
N ARG A 61 2.89 -10.77 -24.15
CA ARG A 61 1.95 -9.65 -23.99
C ARG A 61 0.83 -9.91 -22.98
N VAL A 62 1.13 -10.68 -21.93
CA VAL A 62 0.25 -10.88 -20.78
C VAL A 62 0.79 -10.08 -19.59
N ARG A 63 -0.02 -9.19 -19.02
CA ARG A 63 0.36 -8.36 -17.88
C ARG A 63 0.18 -9.14 -16.57
N PRO A 64 1.22 -9.34 -15.74
CA PRO A 64 1.04 -9.83 -14.38
C PRO A 64 0.10 -8.89 -13.61
N TYR A 65 -1.07 -9.38 -13.21
CA TYR A 65 -2.12 -8.58 -12.59
C TYR A 65 -2.13 -8.76 -11.08
N TYR A 66 -2.42 -9.98 -10.63
CA TYR A 66 -2.41 -10.34 -9.21
C TYR A 66 -1.53 -11.55 -8.92
N LEU A 67 -0.89 -11.51 -7.77
CA LEU A 67 -0.39 -12.68 -7.07
C LEU A 67 -1.26 -12.85 -5.81
N TYR A 68 -2.09 -13.87 -5.77
CA TYR A 68 -2.97 -14.14 -4.63
C TYR A 68 -2.23 -14.94 -3.56
N GLN A 69 -2.44 -14.59 -2.30
CA GLN A 69 -2.21 -15.52 -1.21
C GLN A 69 -3.14 -16.73 -1.37
N CYS A 70 -2.64 -17.95 -1.14
CA CYS A 70 -3.48 -19.13 -1.15
C CYS A 70 -4.55 -19.07 -0.04
N ASP A 71 -5.81 -19.20 -0.46
CA ASP A 71 -7.00 -19.04 0.37
C ASP A 71 -7.16 -20.11 1.46
N LEU A 72 -7.98 -19.78 2.45
CA LEU A 72 -8.43 -20.66 3.53
C LEU A 72 -9.51 -21.63 3.02
N VAL A 73 -9.16 -22.51 2.09
CA VAL A 73 -10.07 -23.55 1.58
C VAL A 73 -9.69 -24.91 2.15
N GLU A 74 -10.70 -25.75 2.38
CA GLU A 74 -10.48 -27.12 2.82
C GLU A 74 -9.59 -27.87 1.82
N GLY A 75 -8.60 -28.62 2.33
CA GLY A 75 -7.68 -29.42 1.51
C GLY A 75 -6.48 -28.66 0.92
N SER A 76 -6.48 -27.32 0.87
CA SER A 76 -5.37 -26.55 0.27
C SER A 76 -4.25 -26.16 1.26
N GLY A 77 -4.39 -26.50 2.54
CA GLY A 77 -3.49 -26.03 3.61
C GLY A 77 -1.99 -26.28 3.36
N HIS A 78 -1.65 -27.41 2.74
CA HIS A 78 -0.27 -27.79 2.41
C HIS A 78 0.36 -26.95 1.27
N LEU A 79 -0.45 -26.25 0.48
CA LEU A 79 -0.01 -25.34 -0.56
C LEU A 79 0.12 -23.89 -0.06
N ARG A 80 -0.22 -23.61 1.21
CA ARG A 80 -0.19 -22.25 1.74
C ARG A 80 1.22 -21.81 2.10
N THR A 81 1.51 -20.56 1.77
CA THR A 81 2.71 -19.85 2.19
C THR A 81 2.41 -18.86 3.32
N THR A 82 3.46 -18.33 3.96
CA THR A 82 3.32 -17.16 4.84
C THR A 82 3.10 -15.90 4.02
N VAL A 83 2.38 -14.92 4.58
CA VAL A 83 2.20 -13.60 3.94
C VAL A 83 3.54 -12.90 3.72
N SER A 84 4.50 -13.10 4.65
CA SER A 84 5.86 -12.59 4.52
C SER A 84 6.57 -13.09 3.27
N LYS A 85 6.24 -14.29 2.77
CA LYS A 85 6.84 -14.82 1.54
C LYS A 85 6.35 -14.06 0.30
N GLY A 86 5.09 -13.65 0.27
CA GLY A 86 4.59 -12.76 -0.77
C GLY A 86 5.24 -11.37 -0.74
N ILE A 87 5.45 -10.82 0.45
CA ILE A 87 6.18 -9.54 0.63
C ILE A 87 7.63 -9.65 0.13
N GLU A 88 8.35 -10.72 0.49
CA GLU A 88 9.70 -11.03 0.01
C GLU A 88 9.75 -11.07 -1.54
N ILE A 89 8.76 -11.70 -2.16
CA ILE A 89 8.63 -11.77 -3.62
C ILE A 89 8.43 -10.38 -4.21
N ILE A 90 7.52 -9.58 -3.68
CA ILE A 90 7.27 -8.23 -4.20
C ILE A 90 8.50 -7.33 -4.05
N GLU A 91 9.22 -7.41 -2.92
CA GLU A 91 10.49 -6.71 -2.74
C GLU A 91 11.51 -7.12 -3.81
N GLY A 92 11.67 -8.43 -4.05
CA GLY A 92 12.59 -8.95 -5.06
C GLY A 92 12.19 -8.71 -6.53
N LEU A 93 11.00 -8.15 -6.78
CA LEU A 93 10.52 -7.77 -8.11
C LEU A 93 10.51 -6.26 -8.31
N ARG A 94 9.99 -5.49 -7.35
CA ARG A 94 9.88 -4.02 -7.45
C ARG A 94 11.27 -3.41 -7.57
N GLY A 95 11.49 -2.59 -8.61
CA GLY A 95 12.80 -1.99 -8.89
C GLY A 95 13.81 -2.91 -9.58
N HIS A 96 13.70 -4.23 -9.38
CA HIS A 96 14.55 -5.24 -10.03
C HIS A 96 14.06 -5.66 -11.43
N THR A 97 12.85 -5.26 -11.83
CA THR A 97 12.27 -5.48 -13.16
C THR A 97 11.38 -4.30 -13.58
N SER A 98 10.96 -4.28 -14.84
CA SER A 98 9.98 -3.34 -15.39
C SER A 98 8.73 -3.24 -14.50
N GLY A 99 8.27 -2.01 -14.24
CA GLY A 99 7.18 -1.77 -13.29
C GLY A 99 5.85 -2.45 -13.65
N TYR A 100 5.54 -2.61 -14.94
CA TYR A 100 4.33 -3.29 -15.41
C TYR A 100 4.42 -4.83 -15.31
N ALA A 101 5.60 -5.38 -15.02
CA ALA A 101 5.81 -6.81 -14.73
C ALA A 101 5.62 -7.15 -13.24
N VAL A 102 5.44 -6.14 -12.37
CA VAL A 102 5.25 -6.37 -10.94
C VAL A 102 3.74 -6.47 -10.67
N PRO A 103 3.22 -7.66 -10.31
CA PRO A 103 1.81 -7.81 -9.96
C PRO A 103 1.52 -7.15 -8.61
N THR A 104 0.25 -6.91 -8.32
CA THR A 104 -0.17 -6.59 -6.95
C THR A 104 -0.27 -7.89 -6.17
N TYR A 105 0.46 -8.03 -5.06
CA TYR A 105 0.26 -9.14 -4.14
C TYR A 105 -0.94 -8.84 -3.24
N VAL A 106 -1.90 -9.76 -3.18
CA VAL A 106 -3.16 -9.56 -2.46
C VAL A 106 -3.47 -10.74 -1.55
N VAL A 107 -4.11 -10.44 -0.42
CA VAL A 107 -4.75 -11.41 0.46
C VAL A 107 -6.25 -11.17 0.36
N ASP A 108 -7.03 -12.17 -0.03
CA ASP A 108 -8.49 -12.06 0.03
C ASP A 108 -8.92 -12.15 1.50
N ALA A 109 -9.60 -11.11 1.96
CA ALA A 109 -10.06 -11.02 3.34
C ALA A 109 -11.15 -12.08 3.59
N PRO A 110 -10.99 -12.96 4.59
CA PRO A 110 -12.03 -13.92 4.95
C PRO A 110 -13.36 -13.21 5.23
N GLY A 111 -14.47 -13.81 4.81
CA GLY A 111 -15.80 -13.21 4.95
C GLY A 111 -16.16 -12.18 3.87
N GLY A 112 -15.38 -12.08 2.79
CA GLY A 112 -15.74 -11.26 1.61
C GLY A 112 -15.36 -9.79 1.72
N GLY A 113 -14.39 -9.45 2.57
CA GLY A 113 -13.89 -8.06 2.71
C GLY A 113 -13.08 -7.54 1.52
N GLY A 114 -12.90 -8.36 0.47
CA GLY A 114 -12.22 -8.00 -0.76
C GLY A 114 -10.72 -8.27 -0.76
N LYS A 115 -10.06 -7.81 -1.83
CA LYS A 115 -8.64 -8.04 -2.12
C LYS A 115 -7.80 -6.98 -1.43
N ILE A 116 -7.12 -7.35 -0.35
CA ILE A 116 -6.27 -6.42 0.40
C ILE A 116 -4.85 -6.48 -0.16
N PRO A 117 -4.33 -5.39 -0.77
CA PRO A 117 -2.95 -5.37 -1.26
C PRO A 117 -1.96 -5.40 -0.09
N VAL A 118 -0.90 -6.18 -0.25
CA VAL A 118 0.19 -6.29 0.72
C VAL A 118 1.50 -6.05 -0.03
N GLN A 119 2.36 -5.20 0.52
CA GLN A 119 3.62 -4.81 -0.10
C GLN A 119 4.67 -4.43 0.95
N PRO A 120 5.95 -4.33 0.57
CA PRO A 120 6.96 -3.77 1.46
C PRO A 120 6.74 -2.30 1.78
N ASN A 121 7.30 -1.84 2.91
CA ASN A 121 7.24 -0.44 3.32
C ASN A 121 8.36 0.36 2.65
N TYR A 122 7.99 1.34 1.82
CA TYR A 122 8.93 2.26 1.18
C TYR A 122 8.97 3.65 1.83
N ILE A 123 7.92 4.02 2.57
CA ILE A 123 7.94 5.18 3.47
C ILE A 123 8.64 4.78 4.76
N VAL A 124 9.66 5.54 5.14
CA VAL A 124 10.45 5.34 6.36
C VAL A 124 9.99 6.30 7.45
N SER A 125 9.76 7.57 7.09
CA SER A 125 9.34 8.62 8.03
C SER A 125 8.69 9.78 7.29
N GLN A 126 8.08 10.70 8.03
CA GLN A 126 7.45 11.91 7.49
C GLN A 126 7.42 13.02 8.55
N ALA A 127 7.46 14.27 8.08
CA ALA A 127 7.31 15.50 8.86
C ALA A 127 6.61 16.56 7.99
N PRO A 128 6.08 17.67 8.55
CA PRO A 128 5.49 18.72 7.74
C PRO A 128 6.42 19.17 6.61
N GLY A 129 5.96 19.09 5.36
CA GLY A 129 6.70 19.48 4.17
C GLY A 129 7.73 18.46 3.66
N LYS A 130 7.84 17.27 4.27
CA LYS A 130 8.89 16.27 3.92
C LYS A 130 8.46 14.83 4.16
N VAL A 131 8.80 13.95 3.21
CA VAL A 131 8.66 12.49 3.35
C VAL A 131 10.02 11.81 3.14
N VAL A 132 10.40 10.92 4.04
CA VAL A 132 11.61 10.09 3.91
C VAL A 132 11.24 8.75 3.30
N LEU A 133 11.85 8.43 2.17
CA LEU A 133 11.58 7.25 1.35
C LEU A 133 12.85 6.40 1.22
N ARG A 134 12.69 5.09 1.12
CA ARG A 134 13.75 4.18 0.69
C ARG A 134 13.40 3.55 -0.66
N ASN A 135 14.39 3.21 -1.47
CA ASN A 135 14.17 2.43 -2.70
C ASN A 135 14.45 0.92 -2.49
N PHE A 136 14.44 0.14 -3.58
CA PHE A 136 14.71 -1.30 -3.57
C PHE A 136 16.19 -1.65 -3.27
N GLU A 137 17.12 -0.70 -3.42
CA GLU A 137 18.56 -0.87 -3.16
C GLU A 137 18.93 -0.51 -1.72
N GLY A 138 17.99 0.08 -0.96
CA GLY A 138 18.25 0.65 0.37
C GLY A 138 18.74 2.09 0.34
N PHE A 139 18.73 2.77 -0.81
CA PHE A 139 18.97 4.21 -0.90
C PHE A 139 17.83 4.95 -0.21
N ILE A 140 18.16 5.77 0.80
CA ILE A 140 17.21 6.57 1.57
C ILE A 140 17.32 8.02 1.13
N THR A 141 16.19 8.64 0.81
CA THR A 141 16.12 10.02 0.33
C THR A 141 14.92 10.75 0.90
N THR A 142 14.94 12.08 0.81
CA THR A 142 13.84 12.95 1.24
C THR A 142 13.17 13.58 0.03
N TYR A 143 11.85 13.45 -0.04
CA TYR A 143 10.99 14.22 -0.95
C TYR A 143 10.46 15.45 -0.23
N GLN A 144 10.61 16.64 -0.82
CA GLN A 144 10.06 17.89 -0.28
C GLN A 144 8.65 18.10 -0.82
N GLU A 145 7.70 18.28 0.09
CA GLU A 145 6.31 18.58 -0.22
C GLU A 145 6.11 20.11 -0.32
N PRO A 146 5.18 20.58 -1.17
CA PRO A 146 4.84 22.00 -1.28
C PRO A 146 4.29 22.55 0.04
N LEU A 147 4.74 23.76 0.41
CA LEU A 147 4.27 24.44 1.63
C LEU A 147 2.97 25.24 1.43
N ASP A 148 2.64 25.53 0.17
CA ASP A 148 1.53 26.36 -0.28
C ASP A 148 0.43 25.54 -0.97
N TYR A 149 0.41 24.21 -0.76
CA TYR A 149 -0.63 23.35 -1.30
C TYR A 149 -1.99 23.65 -0.65
N ASP A 150 -2.93 24.13 -1.47
CA ASP A 150 -4.33 24.28 -1.09
C ASP A 150 -5.13 23.02 -1.50
N PRO A 151 -5.55 22.17 -0.55
CA PRO A 151 -6.34 20.98 -0.87
C PRO A 151 -7.73 21.31 -1.43
N GLU A 152 -8.22 22.54 -1.29
CA GLU A 152 -9.57 22.95 -1.70
C GLU A 152 -9.63 23.41 -3.16
N ALA A 153 -8.48 23.75 -3.76
CA ALA A 153 -8.40 24.25 -5.14
C ALA A 153 -9.00 23.28 -6.18
N ILE A 154 -8.99 21.96 -5.88
CA ILE A 154 -9.52 20.91 -6.76
C ILE A 154 -11.06 20.94 -6.89
N LYS A 155 -11.79 21.51 -5.93
CA LYS A 155 -13.27 21.47 -5.88
C LYS A 155 -13.94 22.04 -7.13
N SER A 156 -13.32 23.06 -7.74
CA SER A 156 -13.80 23.65 -8.99
C SER A 156 -13.81 22.65 -10.16
N GLN A 157 -12.83 21.73 -10.19
CA GLN A 157 -12.74 20.69 -11.21
C GLN A 157 -13.65 19.52 -10.88
N GLU A 158 -13.79 19.15 -9.60
CA GLU A 158 -14.70 18.08 -9.18
C GLU A 158 -16.15 18.39 -9.55
N ALA A 159 -16.58 19.66 -9.42
CA ALA A 159 -17.91 20.10 -9.79
C ALA A 159 -18.26 19.88 -11.29
N LEU A 160 -17.25 19.68 -12.15
CA LEU A 160 -17.45 19.40 -13.57
C LEU A 160 -17.76 17.93 -13.86
N ILE A 161 -17.54 17.05 -12.90
CA ILE A 161 -17.72 15.60 -13.05
C ILE A 161 -18.96 15.19 -12.26
N ALA A 162 -19.91 14.55 -12.94
CA ALA A 162 -21.09 14.02 -12.26
C ALA A 162 -20.67 12.92 -11.27
N PRO A 163 -21.03 13.02 -9.97
CA PRO A 163 -20.67 12.02 -8.99
C PRO A 163 -21.33 10.68 -9.35
N ARG A 164 -20.56 9.60 -9.25
CA ARG A 164 -21.11 8.25 -9.33
C ARG A 164 -21.65 7.88 -7.95
N PRO A 165 -22.94 7.57 -7.81
CA PRO A 165 -23.47 7.12 -6.51
C PRO A 165 -22.92 5.73 -6.19
N GLU A 166 -22.23 5.60 -5.06
CA GLU A 166 -21.75 4.32 -4.51
C GLU A 166 -22.24 4.15 -3.05
N PRO A 167 -23.56 3.92 -2.85
CA PRO A 167 -24.14 3.89 -1.51
C PRO A 167 -23.50 2.81 -0.64
N GLY A 168 -23.05 3.20 0.56
CA GLY A 168 -22.47 2.27 1.54
C GLY A 168 -20.99 1.95 1.33
N GLN A 169 -20.29 2.56 0.36
CA GLN A 169 -18.85 2.34 0.10
C GLN A 169 -17.93 3.44 0.67
N GLU A 170 -18.36 4.18 1.69
CA GLU A 170 -17.56 5.26 2.31
C GLU A 170 -16.34 4.73 3.06
N GLY A 171 -16.53 3.76 3.97
CA GLY A 171 -15.43 3.14 4.74
C GLY A 171 -14.45 4.16 5.35
N ILE A 172 -13.14 3.93 5.15
CA ILE A 172 -12.07 4.85 5.61
C ILE A 172 -12.10 6.19 4.86
N LEU A 173 -12.57 6.22 3.60
CA LEU A 173 -12.65 7.46 2.83
C LEU A 173 -13.61 8.47 3.48
N GLY A 174 -14.75 8.01 4.00
CA GLY A 174 -15.67 8.86 4.76
C GLY A 174 -15.07 9.45 6.04
N LEU A 175 -14.09 8.77 6.67
CA LEU A 175 -13.31 9.35 7.77
C LEU A 175 -12.40 10.49 7.27
N LEU A 176 -11.73 10.29 6.14
CA LEU A 176 -10.81 11.26 5.56
C LEU A 176 -11.54 12.51 5.01
N GLN A 177 -12.79 12.35 4.57
CA GLN A 177 -13.64 13.44 4.09
C GLN A 177 -14.39 14.17 5.21
N GLY A 178 -14.25 13.71 6.46
CA GLY A 178 -14.94 14.31 7.62
C GLY A 178 -16.44 14.00 7.69
N GLU A 179 -16.95 13.07 6.88
CA GLU A 179 -18.35 12.61 6.91
C GLU A 179 -18.63 11.77 8.17
N ARG A 180 -17.58 11.14 8.72
CA ARG A 180 -17.62 10.34 9.95
C ARG A 180 -16.40 10.61 10.81
N MET A 181 -16.56 10.47 12.13
CA MET A 181 -15.46 10.61 13.11
C MET A 181 -14.85 9.26 13.52
N SER A 182 -15.58 8.15 13.36
CA SER A 182 -15.12 6.81 13.74
C SER A 182 -15.83 5.71 12.94
N ILE A 183 -15.19 4.54 12.87
CA ILE A 183 -15.80 3.26 12.47
C ILE A 183 -15.67 2.33 13.67
N GLU A 184 -16.79 1.82 14.15
CA GLU A 184 -16.85 0.98 15.35
C GLU A 184 -17.42 -0.39 14.99
N PRO A 185 -16.85 -1.50 15.52
CA PRO A 185 -17.47 -2.81 15.36
C PRO A 185 -18.82 -2.85 16.10
N GLU A 186 -19.73 -3.70 15.62
CA GLU A 186 -20.97 -3.97 16.33
C GLU A 186 -20.68 -4.42 17.77
N GLY A 187 -21.39 -3.84 18.74
CA GLY A 187 -21.18 -4.15 20.15
C GLY A 187 -20.02 -3.38 20.84
N PHE A 188 -19.35 -2.44 20.15
CA PHE A 188 -18.22 -1.68 20.70
C PHE A 188 -18.57 -0.94 22.00
N ALA A 189 -19.73 -0.27 22.05
CA ALA A 189 -20.14 0.48 23.23
C ALA A 189 -20.32 -0.41 24.47
N GLN A 190 -20.89 -1.60 24.30
CA GLN A 190 -21.17 -2.57 25.37
C GLN A 190 -19.88 -3.23 25.87
N THR A 191 -19.04 -3.73 24.95
CA THR A 191 -17.76 -4.38 25.30
C THR A 191 -16.80 -3.42 25.99
N ARG A 192 -16.76 -2.16 25.55
CA ARG A 192 -15.90 -1.13 26.16
C ARG A 192 -16.41 -0.63 27.50
N ALA A 193 -17.72 -0.61 27.73
CA ALA A 193 -18.29 -0.20 29.01
C ALA A 193 -17.89 -1.13 30.16
N ARG A 194 -17.58 -2.41 29.89
CA ARG A 194 -17.16 -3.42 30.89
C ARG A 194 -18.06 -3.45 32.16
N GLY A 195 -19.34 -3.13 32.01
CA GLY A 195 -20.30 -3.02 33.13
C GLY A 195 -20.14 -1.79 34.04
N GLY A 196 -19.24 -0.86 33.73
CA GLY A 196 -19.04 0.39 34.47
C GLY A 196 -20.04 1.49 34.09
N SER A 197 -20.19 2.48 34.98
CA SER A 197 -21.05 3.65 34.77
C SER A 197 -20.63 4.50 33.56
N GLU A 198 -21.56 5.32 33.08
CA GLU A 198 -21.32 6.20 31.94
C GLU A 198 -20.15 7.16 32.20
N HIS A 199 -19.22 7.25 31.25
CA HIS A 199 -18.00 8.05 31.41
C HIS A 199 -18.29 9.50 31.04
N ARG A 200 -17.73 10.48 31.76
CA ARG A 200 -17.94 11.92 31.51
C ARG A 200 -17.62 12.36 30.07
N LEU A 201 -16.73 11.68 29.35
CA LEU A 201 -16.45 11.99 27.93
C LEU A 201 -17.58 11.53 26.99
N ARG A 202 -18.45 10.61 27.44
CA ARG A 202 -19.62 10.06 26.74
C ARG A 202 -20.94 10.75 27.11
N SER A 203 -21.00 11.41 28.26
CA SER A 203 -22.21 12.10 28.71
C SER A 203 -22.51 13.33 27.84
N GLY A 204 -23.80 13.49 27.48
CA GLY A 204 -24.34 14.57 26.65
C GLY A 204 -24.57 14.15 25.19
N GLU A 205 -25.07 15.07 24.36
CA GLU A 205 -25.19 14.82 22.92
C GLU A 205 -23.80 14.74 22.27
N ILE A 206 -23.42 13.53 21.84
CA ILE A 206 -22.11 13.22 21.23
C ILE A 206 -21.77 14.16 20.07
N ALA A 207 -22.78 14.52 19.26
CA ALA A 207 -22.63 15.38 18.09
C ALA A 207 -22.15 16.80 18.42
N GLN A 208 -22.48 17.33 19.61
CA GLN A 208 -22.10 18.69 20.01
C GLN A 208 -20.71 18.75 20.66
N LYS A 209 -20.23 17.63 21.20
CA LYS A 209 -19.02 17.59 22.04
C LYS A 209 -17.75 17.37 21.25
N TRP A 210 -17.84 16.65 20.14
CA TRP A 210 -16.70 16.21 19.35
C TRP A 210 -16.87 16.67 17.90
N THR A 211 -16.93 17.97 17.70
CA THR A 211 -16.92 18.59 16.37
C THR A 211 -15.47 18.93 15.98
N PRO A 212 -14.95 18.41 14.86
CA PRO A 212 -13.64 18.80 14.38
C PRO A 212 -13.68 20.27 13.92
N LEU A 213 -13.21 21.17 14.77
CA LEU A 213 -12.89 22.54 14.41
C LEU A 213 -11.51 22.49 13.79
N GLY A 214 -11.37 22.87 12.52
CA GLY A 214 -10.08 22.82 11.80
C GLY A 214 -8.94 23.57 12.49
N VAL A 215 -7.75 23.55 11.88
CA VAL A 215 -6.58 24.24 12.45
C VAL A 215 -6.77 25.76 12.35
N GLY A 216 -6.94 26.44 13.48
CA GLY A 216 -6.90 27.90 13.56
C GLY A 216 -5.53 28.45 13.15
N SER A 217 -5.48 29.69 12.65
CA SER A 217 -4.25 30.34 12.19
C SER A 217 -3.17 30.38 13.27
N ILE A 218 -1.97 29.91 12.94
CA ILE A 218 -0.79 29.96 13.81
C ILE A 218 -0.08 31.30 13.57
N ASP A 219 0.06 32.13 14.60
CA ASP A 219 0.86 33.35 14.55
C ASP A 219 2.35 33.00 14.36
N ALA A 220 2.91 33.41 13.22
CA ALA A 220 4.27 33.07 12.79
C ALA A 220 5.41 33.65 13.66
N ASN A 221 5.10 34.42 14.71
CA ASN A 221 6.08 35.21 15.46
C ASN A 221 6.72 34.50 16.67
N ASN A 222 6.43 33.21 16.91
CA ASN A 222 6.91 32.52 18.11
C ASN A 222 7.44 31.10 17.85
N ILE A 223 8.32 30.94 16.85
CA ILE A 223 9.02 29.68 16.58
C ILE A 223 10.33 29.66 17.38
N PRO A 224 10.47 28.82 18.43
CA PRO A 224 11.73 28.66 19.13
C PRO A 224 12.80 28.03 18.22
N VAL A 225 14.03 28.54 18.31
CA VAL A 225 15.17 28.05 17.51
C VAL A 225 15.42 26.57 17.81
N ALA A 226 15.42 25.75 16.77
CA ALA A 226 15.64 24.32 16.88
C ALA A 226 17.06 24.02 17.43
N PRO A 227 17.21 23.09 18.38
CA PRO A 227 18.52 22.68 18.85
C PRO A 227 19.32 22.03 17.71
N GLN A 228 20.58 22.43 17.57
CA GLN A 228 21.50 21.86 16.57
C GLN A 228 22.04 20.52 17.06
N LEU A 229 21.97 19.49 16.21
CA LEU A 229 22.63 18.21 16.43
C LEU A 229 24.13 18.37 16.19
N LYS A 230 24.95 17.87 17.11
CA LYS A 230 26.40 17.72 16.89
C LYS A 230 26.63 16.40 16.16
N ASP A 231 27.25 16.46 14.98
CA ASP A 231 27.75 15.27 14.30
C ASP A 231 28.89 14.64 15.12
N GLY A 232 28.74 13.35 15.42
CA GLY A 232 29.73 12.55 16.13
C GLY A 232 30.67 11.83 15.16
N GLY A 233 31.96 12.18 15.19
CA GLY A 233 33.09 11.53 14.50
C GLY A 233 33.76 12.50 13.53
N GLU A 234 35.05 12.85 13.59
CA GLU A 234 36.32 12.25 14.06
C GLU A 234 37.25 13.44 14.43
N LYS A 235 38.30 13.43 15.26
CA LYS A 235 39.30 12.44 15.68
C LYS A 235 39.95 12.97 16.98
N ALA A 236 40.37 12.06 17.86
CA ALA A 236 41.44 12.33 18.80
C ALA A 236 42.76 12.33 18.01
N GLU A 237 43.54 13.39 18.13
CA GLU A 237 44.99 13.39 17.89
C GLU A 237 45.61 14.44 18.82
N ASP A 238 46.59 13.96 19.58
CA ASP A 238 47.39 14.67 20.56
C ASP A 238 48.14 15.86 19.95
N GLU A 239 48.32 16.93 20.72
CA GLU A 239 49.59 17.63 20.73
C GLU A 239 49.92 18.11 22.15
N GLU A 240 50.92 17.43 22.67
CA GLU A 240 51.70 17.71 23.86
C GLU A 240 52.44 19.06 23.74
N ALA A 241 52.70 19.63 24.92
CA ALA A 241 53.96 20.26 25.33
C ALA A 241 54.04 21.80 25.48
N SER A 242 54.52 22.12 26.70
CA SER A 242 55.35 23.27 27.09
C SER A 242 54.60 24.58 27.36
N GLU A 243 54.87 25.35 28.41
CA GLU A 243 55.94 25.33 29.41
C GLU A 243 55.61 26.38 30.50
N LYS A 244 56.09 26.11 31.72
CA LYS A 244 56.31 27.00 32.88
C LYS A 244 55.19 27.22 33.90
#